data_AF-A0A7J7E0R2-F1
#
_entry.id   AF-A0A7J7E0R2-F1
#
_cell.length_a   1.000
_cell.length_b   1.000
_cell.length_c   1.000
_cell.angle_alpha   90.00
_cell.angle_beta   90.00
_cell.angle_gamma   90.00
#
_symmetry.space_group_name_H-M   'P 1'
#
loop_
_entity.id
_entity.type
_entity.pdbx_description
1 polymer ?
#
loop_
_entity_poly.entity_id
_entity_poly.type
_entity_poly.pdbx_seq_one_letter_code
_entity_poly.pdbx_strand_id
1 'polypeptide(L)'
;MSGLTSSFFYLTFTATLLYVAYFLPRQEPKETSLVLYVHDHLTGDNKSAITVAGNNGPEIESKAIGRVQGMYLNSKQDGKGLYLAFSVIFTDGEFKGSSLEIQGSDIYSPKERGFGVGSGMGYFRFAKGYGLMKTEFMDLPNLIAVIKLSITVKHY
;
A
#
# COMPACT_ATOMS: atom_id res chain seq x y z
N MET A 1 5.70 -55.63 26.16
CA MET A 1 4.92 -55.37 24.93
C MET A 1 4.49 -53.89 24.76
N SER A 2 4.89 -52.96 25.66
CA SER A 2 4.48 -51.53 25.61
C SER A 2 5.38 -50.61 24.75
N GLY A 3 6.58 -51.05 24.34
CA GLY A 3 7.53 -50.22 23.58
C GLY A 3 7.26 -50.15 22.07
N LEU A 4 6.68 -51.22 21.48
CA LEU A 4 6.46 -51.32 20.04
C LEU A 4 5.30 -50.43 19.55
N THR A 5 4.24 -50.31 20.36
CA THR A 5 3.06 -49.47 20.09
C THR A 5 3.40 -47.98 20.14
N SER A 6 4.30 -47.60 21.05
CA SER A 6 4.81 -46.23 21.18
C SER A 6 5.60 -45.79 19.94
N SER A 7 6.53 -46.62 19.47
CA SER A 7 7.37 -46.32 18.29
C SER A 7 6.55 -46.18 16.99
N PHE A 8 5.55 -47.05 16.78
CA PHE A 8 4.67 -46.99 15.61
C PHE A 8 3.77 -45.74 15.61
N PHE A 9 3.31 -45.32 16.79
CA PHE A 9 2.57 -44.06 16.95
C PHE A 9 3.42 -42.85 16.57
N TYR A 10 4.67 -42.77 17.02
CA TYR A 10 5.57 -41.67 16.63
C TYR A 10 5.86 -41.66 15.13
N LEU A 11 6.06 -42.83 14.51
CA LEU A 11 6.30 -42.93 13.07
C LEU A 11 5.09 -42.44 12.25
N THR A 12 3.88 -42.86 12.60
CA THR A 12 2.66 -42.45 11.90
C THR A 12 2.33 -40.98 12.13
N PHE A 13 2.52 -40.47 13.35
CA PHE A 13 2.33 -39.06 13.67
C PHE A 13 3.31 -38.15 12.91
N THR A 14 4.60 -38.52 12.89
CA THR A 14 5.64 -37.78 12.14
C THR A 14 5.43 -37.84 10.63
N ALA A 15 5.11 -39.01 10.08
CA ALA A 15 4.77 -39.14 8.65
C ALA A 15 3.55 -38.30 8.28
N THR A 16 2.54 -38.24 9.15
CA THR A 16 1.34 -37.40 8.94
C THR A 16 1.71 -35.91 8.98
N LEU A 17 2.51 -35.47 9.95
CA LEU A 17 2.99 -34.08 10.01
C LEU A 17 3.81 -33.71 8.78
N LEU A 18 4.68 -34.60 8.30
CA LEU A 18 5.46 -34.38 7.08
C LEU A 18 4.56 -34.33 5.84
N TYR A 19 3.59 -35.24 5.73
CA TYR A 19 2.60 -35.22 4.65
C TYR A 19 1.80 -33.90 4.65
N VAL A 20 1.27 -33.49 5.81
CA VAL A 20 0.54 -32.23 5.95
C VAL A 20 1.45 -31.03 5.62
N ALA A 21 2.68 -31.00 6.10
CA ALA A 21 3.61 -29.89 5.82
C ALA A 21 4.03 -29.82 4.34
N TYR A 22 4.11 -30.96 3.65
CA TYR A 22 4.55 -31.04 2.26
C TYR A 22 3.40 -30.85 1.26
N PHE A 23 2.19 -31.30 1.60
CA PHE A 23 1.03 -31.32 0.70
C PHE A 23 0.00 -30.22 0.98
N LEU A 24 0.10 -29.46 2.08
CA LEU A 24 -0.68 -28.24 2.22
C LEU A 24 -0.20 -27.21 1.19
N PRO A 25 -1.08 -26.74 0.29
CA PRO A 25 -0.69 -25.73 -0.69
C PRO A 25 -0.32 -24.44 0.05
N ARG A 26 0.94 -24.01 -0.08
CA ARG A 26 1.31 -22.65 0.27
C ARG A 26 0.75 -21.74 -0.81
N GLN A 27 -0.02 -20.73 -0.41
CA GLN A 27 -0.26 -19.63 -1.33
C GLN A 27 1.07 -18.93 -1.55
N GLU A 28 1.53 -18.90 -2.79
CA GLU A 28 2.68 -18.08 -3.17
C GLU A 28 2.24 -16.61 -3.17
N PRO A 29 3.04 -15.71 -2.59
CA PRO A 29 2.71 -14.29 -2.58
C PRO A 29 2.74 -13.73 -4.01
N LYS A 30 1.69 -13.02 -4.39
CA LYS A 30 1.63 -12.22 -5.61
C LYS A 30 2.37 -10.90 -5.38
N GLU A 31 3.13 -10.46 -6.37
CA GLU A 31 3.71 -9.11 -6.39
C GLU A 31 2.87 -8.22 -7.30
N THR A 32 2.55 -7.01 -6.84
CA THR A 32 1.80 -6.01 -7.62
C THR A 32 2.49 -4.66 -7.55
N SER A 33 2.70 -4.06 -8.71
CA SER A 33 3.30 -2.73 -8.87
C SER A 33 2.27 -1.76 -9.43
N LEU A 34 2.12 -0.62 -8.78
CA LEU A 34 1.13 0.41 -9.11
C LEU A 34 1.83 1.76 -9.32
N VAL A 35 1.30 2.57 -10.23
CA VAL A 35 1.66 3.97 -10.37
C VAL A 35 0.38 4.80 -10.21
N LEU A 36 0.34 5.67 -9.21
CA LEU A 36 -0.83 6.45 -8.88
C LEU A 36 -0.47 7.93 -8.87
N TYR A 37 -1.40 8.78 -9.32
CA TYR A 37 -1.27 10.23 -9.19
C TYR A 37 -2.28 10.73 -8.17
N VAL A 38 -1.79 11.48 -7.20
CA VAL A 38 -2.49 11.84 -5.99
C VAL A 38 -2.63 13.36 -5.98
N HIS A 39 -3.85 13.83 -6.12
CA HIS A 39 -4.17 15.25 -6.21
C HIS A 39 -4.61 15.77 -4.84
N ASP A 40 -3.76 16.57 -4.19
CA ASP A 40 -4.06 17.24 -2.92
C ASP A 40 -4.49 18.69 -3.18
N HIS A 41 -5.77 18.96 -2.97
CA HIS A 41 -6.40 20.26 -3.22
C HIS A 41 -7.04 20.75 -1.92
N LEU A 42 -6.35 21.63 -1.19
CA LEU A 42 -6.85 22.14 0.09
C LEU A 42 -7.75 23.38 -0.07
N THR A 43 -7.77 24.00 -1.25
CA THR A 43 -8.59 25.19 -1.54
C THR A 43 -9.41 25.04 -2.84
N GLY A 44 -10.25 26.04 -3.15
CA GLY A 44 -11.12 26.08 -4.34
C GLY A 44 -12.49 25.43 -4.15
N ASP A 45 -13.29 25.36 -5.22
CA ASP A 45 -14.62 24.72 -5.19
C ASP A 45 -14.53 23.19 -5.27
N ASN A 46 -13.42 22.67 -5.80
CA ASN A 46 -13.10 21.25 -5.90
C ASN A 46 -12.21 20.75 -4.74
N LYS A 47 -12.47 21.21 -3.51
CA LYS A 47 -11.82 20.66 -2.31
C LYS A 47 -12.17 19.17 -2.20
N SER A 48 -11.17 18.31 -2.12
CA SER A 48 -11.42 16.88 -1.96
C SER A 48 -10.51 16.27 -0.91
N ALA A 49 -11.03 15.24 -0.24
CA ALA A 49 -10.17 14.16 0.21
C ALA A 49 -9.42 13.65 -1.03
N ILE A 50 -8.12 13.85 -0.99
CA ILE A 50 -7.09 13.59 -2.01
C ILE A 50 -7.56 12.57 -3.08
N THR A 51 -7.67 12.99 -4.35
CA THR A 51 -8.16 12.10 -5.43
C THR A 51 -7.02 11.27 -6.01
N VAL A 52 -7.29 10.00 -6.32
CA VAL A 52 -6.33 9.09 -6.97
C VAL A 52 -6.69 8.91 -8.44
N ALA A 53 -5.84 9.43 -9.31
CA ALA A 53 -5.81 9.15 -10.73
C ALA A 53 -4.97 7.90 -11.04
N GLY A 54 -5.39 7.14 -12.05
CA GLY A 54 -4.68 5.94 -12.50
C GLY A 54 -3.43 6.25 -13.34
N ASN A 55 -2.89 5.25 -14.03
CA ASN A 55 -1.67 5.38 -14.85
C ASN A 55 -1.78 6.36 -16.03
N ASN A 56 -2.93 7.00 -16.26
CA ASN A 56 -3.19 7.82 -17.44
C ASN A 56 -2.53 9.21 -17.40
N GLY A 57 -1.89 9.57 -16.28
CA GLY A 57 -1.10 10.79 -16.16
C GLY A 57 -1.52 11.68 -14.99
N PRO A 58 -0.78 12.78 -14.74
CA PRO A 58 -1.02 13.72 -13.66
C PRO A 58 -2.14 14.74 -13.94
N GLU A 59 -2.81 14.66 -15.09
CA GLU A 59 -3.87 15.61 -15.47
C GLU A 59 -5.08 15.44 -14.56
N ILE A 60 -5.70 16.54 -14.12
CA ILE A 60 -6.86 16.49 -13.21
C ILE A 60 -8.11 15.92 -13.87
N GLU A 61 -8.19 16.01 -15.19
CA GLU A 61 -9.24 15.43 -16.02
C GLU A 61 -9.07 13.92 -16.22
N SER A 62 -7.96 13.35 -15.74
CA SER A 62 -7.74 11.91 -15.78
C SER A 62 -8.80 11.17 -14.95
N LYS A 63 -9.15 9.97 -15.41
CA LYS A 63 -10.17 9.16 -14.74
C LYS A 63 -9.73 8.83 -13.31
N ALA A 64 -10.48 9.31 -12.33
CA ALA A 64 -10.30 8.93 -10.94
C ALA A 64 -10.60 7.44 -10.74
N ILE A 65 -9.66 6.70 -10.15
CA ILE A 65 -9.79 5.27 -9.84
C ILE A 65 -9.93 4.99 -8.34
N GLY A 66 -9.77 6.01 -7.51
CA GLY A 66 -9.85 5.88 -6.06
C GLY A 66 -9.75 7.21 -5.31
N ARG A 67 -9.59 7.09 -3.99
CA ARG A 67 -9.43 8.20 -3.03
C ARG A 67 -8.31 7.88 -2.06
N VAL A 68 -7.57 8.89 -1.64
CA VAL A 68 -6.67 8.84 -0.49
C VAL A 68 -7.37 9.51 0.68
N GLN A 69 -7.45 8.81 1.81
CA GLN A 69 -8.09 9.28 3.03
C GLN A 69 -7.14 9.09 4.22
N GLY A 70 -6.98 10.12 5.04
CA GLY A 70 -6.14 10.06 6.22
C GLY A 70 -5.61 11.43 6.61
N MET A 71 -4.39 11.48 7.14
CA MET A 71 -3.80 12.70 7.68
C MET A 71 -2.32 12.83 7.37
N TYR A 72 -1.87 14.08 7.33
CA TYR A 72 -0.47 14.43 7.42
C TYR A 72 -0.25 15.57 8.40
N LEU A 73 0.97 15.65 8.93
CA LEU A 73 1.37 16.69 9.85
C LEU A 73 2.83 17.07 9.63
N ASN A 74 3.18 18.32 9.91
CA ASN A 74 4.57 18.75 9.95
C ASN A 74 5.32 17.99 11.04
N SER A 75 6.32 17.21 10.64
CA SER A 75 7.07 16.31 11.52
C SER A 75 8.53 16.70 11.68
N LYS A 76 8.97 17.76 10.98
CA LYS A 76 10.34 18.28 11.02
C LYS A 76 10.36 19.71 11.57
N GLN A 77 11.30 20.00 12.47
CA GLN A 77 11.41 21.30 13.16
C GLN A 77 11.56 22.50 12.22
N ASP A 78 12.18 22.30 11.06
CA ASP A 78 12.36 23.35 10.05
C ASP A 78 11.15 23.50 9.11
N GLY A 79 10.07 22.74 9.33
CA GLY A 79 8.85 22.73 8.50
C GLY A 79 9.03 22.07 7.14
N LYS A 80 10.18 21.43 6.85
CA LYS A 80 10.49 20.83 5.54
C LYS A 80 10.28 19.32 5.52
N GLY A 81 9.32 18.84 6.28
CA GLY A 81 8.99 17.42 6.30
C GLY A 81 7.63 17.16 6.92
N LEU A 82 6.90 16.25 6.29
CA LEU A 82 5.64 15.73 6.78
C LEU A 82 5.80 14.31 7.30
N TYR A 83 4.89 13.92 8.18
CA TYR A 83 4.58 12.53 8.43
C TYR A 83 3.22 12.22 7.83
N LEU A 84 3.11 11.08 7.16
CA LEU A 84 1.97 10.68 6.36
C LEU A 84 1.37 9.39 6.93
N ALA A 85 0.05 9.35 7.04
CA ALA A 85 -0.71 8.15 7.38
C ALA A 85 -2.05 8.18 6.63
N PHE A 86 -2.18 7.34 5.58
CA PHE A 86 -3.37 7.34 4.73
C PHE A 86 -3.73 5.95 4.19
N SER A 87 -5.00 5.78 3.85
CA SER A 87 -5.54 4.68 3.06
C SER A 87 -5.71 5.12 1.60
N VAL A 88 -5.16 4.34 0.65
CA VAL A 88 -5.52 4.40 -0.77
C VAL A 88 -6.69 3.46 -0.99
N ILE A 89 -7.88 4.00 -1.29
CA ILE A 89 -9.13 3.25 -1.46
C ILE A 89 -9.50 3.25 -2.94
N PHE A 90 -9.52 2.07 -3.56
CA PHE A 90 -9.86 1.92 -4.98
C PHE A 90 -11.37 1.82 -5.16
N THR A 91 -11.94 2.69 -5.99
CA THR A 91 -13.40 2.78 -6.24
C THR A 91 -13.78 2.39 -7.67
N ASP A 92 -12.80 2.19 -8.54
CA ASP A 92 -12.98 1.77 -9.93
C ASP A 92 -11.82 0.87 -10.39
N GLY A 93 -11.95 0.25 -11.56
CA GLY A 93 -10.96 -0.61 -12.17
C GLY A 93 -10.83 -1.99 -11.51
N GLU A 94 -9.71 -2.66 -11.80
CA GLU A 94 -9.40 -4.03 -11.35
C GLU A 94 -9.42 -4.17 -9.83
N PHE A 95 -8.98 -3.14 -9.11
CA PHE A 95 -8.83 -3.19 -7.65
C PHE A 95 -10.03 -2.62 -6.89
N LYS A 96 -11.13 -2.31 -7.58
CA LYS A 96 -12.34 -1.72 -6.97
C LYS A 96 -12.77 -2.47 -5.70
N GLY A 97 -12.97 -1.73 -4.62
CA GLY A 97 -13.33 -2.26 -3.30
C GLY A 97 -12.14 -2.70 -2.44
N SER A 98 -10.91 -2.57 -2.92
CA SER A 98 -9.68 -2.87 -2.19
C SER A 98 -9.04 -1.60 -1.61
N SER A 99 -8.12 -1.76 -0.65
CA SER A 99 -7.33 -0.64 -0.12
C SER A 99 -5.88 -1.02 0.19
N LEU A 100 -5.02 0.00 0.26
CA LEU A 100 -3.65 -0.08 0.77
C LEU A 100 -3.44 0.95 1.87
N GLU A 101 -2.77 0.56 2.95
CA GLU A 101 -2.49 1.43 4.10
C GLU A 101 -1.03 1.87 4.08
N ILE A 102 -0.81 3.17 3.93
CA ILE A 102 0.48 3.81 3.74
C ILE A 102 0.86 4.61 4.99
N GLN A 103 2.14 4.49 5.39
CA GLN A 103 2.72 5.26 6.48
C GLN A 103 4.19 5.61 6.16
N GLY A 104 4.60 6.85 6.41
CA GLY A 104 5.99 7.24 6.14
C GLY A 104 6.35 8.70 6.41
N SER A 105 7.65 8.98 6.42
CA SER A 105 8.21 10.33 6.53
C SER A 105 8.47 10.91 5.15
N ASP A 106 7.81 12.03 4.85
CA ASP A 106 7.94 12.77 3.60
C ASP A 106 8.86 13.98 3.82
N ILE A 107 10.17 13.78 3.67
CA ILE A 107 11.19 14.81 3.88
C ILE A 107 11.46 15.49 2.53
N TYR A 108 11.31 16.80 2.41
CA TYR A 108 11.34 17.48 1.11
C TYR A 108 12.72 17.59 0.44
N SER A 109 13.81 17.19 1.10
CA SER A 109 15.16 17.32 0.53
C SER A 109 15.44 16.38 -0.65
N PRO A 110 15.04 15.09 -0.65
CA PRO A 110 15.23 14.20 -1.77
C PRO A 110 14.11 14.34 -2.81
N LYS A 111 14.46 14.15 -4.08
CA LYS A 111 13.50 14.17 -5.20
C LYS A 111 12.44 13.06 -5.10
N GLU A 112 12.87 11.88 -4.65
CA GLU A 112 12.02 10.72 -4.40
C GLU A 112 12.12 10.30 -2.93
N ARG A 113 10.97 10.02 -2.31
CA ARG A 113 10.85 9.85 -0.85
C ARG A 113 10.13 8.54 -0.56
N GLY A 114 10.72 7.72 0.31
CA GLY A 114 10.22 6.38 0.59
C GLY A 114 9.12 6.36 1.64
N PHE A 115 8.15 5.45 1.48
CA PHE A 115 7.13 5.14 2.48
C PHE A 115 6.87 3.64 2.55
N GLY A 116 6.32 3.20 3.67
CA GLY A 116 5.94 1.81 3.88
C GLY A 116 4.48 1.56 3.50
N VAL A 117 4.20 0.37 2.98
CA VAL A 117 2.83 -0.17 2.89
C VAL A 117 2.70 -1.27 3.95
N GLY A 118 1.93 -0.98 4.98
CA GLY A 118 1.84 -1.82 6.18
C GLY A 118 0.75 -2.89 6.12
N SER A 119 -0.31 -2.64 5.36
CA SER A 119 -1.43 -3.56 5.19
C SER A 119 -2.27 -3.22 3.94
N GLY A 120 -3.26 -4.06 3.66
CA GLY A 120 -4.27 -3.81 2.64
C GLY A 120 -5.52 -4.67 2.83
N MET A 121 -6.61 -4.27 2.19
CA MET A 121 -7.90 -4.97 2.19
C MET A 121 -8.30 -5.40 0.78
N GLY A 122 -9.26 -6.33 0.67
CA GLY A 122 -9.72 -6.83 -0.62
C GLY A 122 -8.64 -7.61 -1.36
N TYR A 123 -8.37 -7.23 -2.60
CA TYR A 123 -7.31 -7.80 -3.45
C TYR A 123 -5.94 -7.74 -2.78
N PHE A 124 -5.69 -6.71 -1.96
CA PHE A 124 -4.39 -6.50 -1.29
C PHE A 124 -4.34 -7.05 0.13
N ARG A 125 -5.11 -8.10 0.44
CA ARG A 125 -5.09 -8.68 1.80
C ARG A 125 -3.69 -9.16 2.15
N PHE A 126 -3.25 -8.83 3.37
CA PHE A 126 -1.89 -9.10 3.85
C PHE A 126 -0.77 -8.39 3.08
N ALA A 127 -1.10 -7.32 2.33
CA ALA A 127 -0.11 -6.55 1.61
C ALA A 127 1.00 -6.04 2.54
N LYS A 128 2.24 -6.29 2.14
CA LYS A 128 3.43 -5.63 2.69
C LYS A 128 4.32 -5.17 1.56
N GLY A 129 4.88 -3.98 1.70
CA GLY A 129 5.74 -3.44 0.67
C GLY A 129 6.21 -2.04 0.98
N TYR A 130 6.57 -1.33 -0.07
CA TYR A 130 7.08 0.02 -0.01
C TYR A 130 6.60 0.80 -1.22
N GLY A 131 6.78 2.11 -1.17
CA GLY A 131 6.65 2.94 -2.34
C GLY A 131 7.57 4.14 -2.30
N LEU A 132 7.64 4.80 -3.44
CA LEU A 132 8.34 6.06 -3.63
C LEU A 132 7.32 7.12 -4.03
N MET A 133 7.40 8.28 -3.41
CA MET A 133 6.64 9.45 -3.82
C MET A 133 7.53 10.50 -4.45
N LYS A 134 6.98 11.17 -5.46
CA LYS A 134 7.59 12.30 -6.16
C LYS A 134 6.55 13.39 -6.36
N THR A 135 6.90 14.62 -6.05
CA THR A 135 6.06 15.79 -6.34
C THR A 135 6.20 16.09 -7.82
N GLU A 136 5.12 15.92 -8.59
CA GLU A 136 5.08 16.26 -10.02
C GLU A 136 4.66 17.71 -10.23
N PHE A 137 3.79 18.22 -9.35
CA PHE A 137 3.32 19.60 -9.38
C PHE A 137 3.09 20.13 -7.95
N MET A 138 3.37 21.41 -7.74
CA MET A 138 3.09 22.10 -6.49
C MET A 138 2.85 23.59 -6.74
N ASP A 139 1.70 24.07 -6.28
CA ASP A 139 1.28 25.46 -6.24
C ASP A 139 0.90 25.80 -4.79
N LEU A 140 1.88 26.32 -4.04
CA LEU A 140 1.72 26.63 -2.62
C LEU A 140 0.72 27.76 -2.35
N PRO A 141 0.69 28.88 -3.11
CA PRO A 141 -0.33 29.91 -2.93
C PRO A 141 -1.76 29.38 -2.99
N ASN A 142 -2.04 28.43 -3.89
CA ASN A 142 -3.36 27.82 -4.03
C ASN A 142 -3.52 26.51 -3.26
N LEU A 143 -2.48 26.06 -2.56
CA LEU A 143 -2.44 24.78 -1.82
C LEU A 143 -2.89 23.59 -2.69
N ILE A 144 -2.31 23.49 -3.87
CA ILE A 144 -2.51 22.40 -4.82
C ILE A 144 -1.19 21.63 -5.00
N ALA A 145 -1.24 20.31 -4.90
CA ALA A 145 -0.12 19.45 -5.22
C ALA A 145 -0.57 18.20 -5.98
N VAL A 146 0.30 17.72 -6.89
CA VAL A 146 0.15 16.42 -7.53
C VAL A 146 1.37 15.57 -7.17
N ILE A 147 1.11 14.44 -6.53
CA ILE A 147 2.13 13.51 -6.05
C ILE A 147 1.99 12.20 -6.82
N LYS A 148 3.07 11.78 -7.48
CA LYS A 148 3.17 10.46 -8.07
C LYS A 148 3.61 9.46 -6.99
N LEU A 149 2.86 8.38 -6.82
CA LEU A 149 3.20 7.24 -5.99
C LEU A 149 3.55 6.04 -6.87
N SER A 150 4.75 5.50 -6.72
CA SER A 150 5.15 4.21 -7.28
C SER A 150 5.17 3.19 -6.15
N ILE A 151 4.27 2.22 -6.17
CA ILE A 151 4.05 1.28 -5.04
C ILE A 151 4.36 -0.14 -5.51
N THR A 152 5.09 -0.90 -4.70
CA THR A 152 5.30 -2.34 -4.90
C THR A 152 4.91 -3.08 -3.62
N VAL A 153 3.97 -4.02 -3.74
CA VAL A 153 3.45 -4.82 -2.62
C VAL A 153 3.45 -6.30 -2.92
N LYS A 154 3.69 -7.10 -1.89
CA LYS A 154 3.43 -8.55 -1.89
C LYS A 154 2.19 -8.86 -1.08
N HIS A 155 1.28 -9.66 -1.62
CA HIS A 155 -0.01 -10.06 -1.02
C HIS A 155 -0.42 -11.47 -1.48
N TYR A 156 -1.60 -11.98 -1.09
CA TYR A 156 -2.04 -13.37 -1.37
C TYR A 156 -3.42 -13.42 -2.03
#